data_AF-A0A965AAN9-F1
#
_entry.id   AF-A0A965AAN9-F1
#
_cell.length_a   1.000
_cell.length_b   1.000
_cell.length_c   1.000
_cell.angle_alpha   90.00
_cell.angle_beta   90.00
_cell.angle_gamma   90.00
#
_symmetry.space_group_name_H-M   'P 1'
#
loop_
_entity.id
_entity.type
_entity.pdbx_description
1 polymer ?
#
loop_
_entity_poly.entity_id
_entity_poly.type
_entity_poly.pdbx_seq_one_letter_code
_entity_poly.pdbx_strand_id
1 'polypeptide(L)'
;MGDSAHKFVKGLESATLTVSFLNDQAAASVLDTLSDAYGTTVAWKLLQDKATAVSATNKLFSGDLLVNNLTPINGATGDMATMDITFTVNSAVTVADSGTF
;
A
#
# COMPACT_ATOMS: atom_id res chain seq x y z
N MET A 1 -12.16 31.03 -29.97
CA MET A 1 -12.20 29.58 -29.69
C MET A 1 -12.39 29.42 -28.19
N GLY A 2 -13.62 29.63 -27.69
CA GLY A 2 -13.94 29.57 -26.26
C GLY A 2 -14.67 28.28 -25.93
N ASP A 3 -14.27 27.63 -24.83
CA ASP A 3 -14.95 26.42 -24.35
C ASP A 3 -16.44 26.67 -24.10
N SER A 4 -17.29 25.74 -24.54
CA SER A 4 -18.76 25.84 -24.43
C SER A 4 -19.32 25.32 -23.11
N ALA A 5 -18.49 24.89 -22.17
CA ALA A 5 -18.93 24.32 -20.89
C ALA A 5 -17.88 24.46 -19.78
N HIS A 6 -18.32 24.34 -18.53
CA HIS A 6 -17.43 24.28 -17.37
C HIS A 6 -16.63 22.97 -17.38
N LYS A 7 -15.31 23.10 -17.34
CA LYS A 7 -14.39 21.98 -17.17
C LYS A 7 -14.01 21.87 -15.70
N PHE A 8 -14.23 20.70 -15.11
CA PHE A 8 -13.78 20.36 -13.77
C PHE A 8 -12.57 19.43 -13.87
N VAL A 9 -11.54 19.72 -13.08
CA VAL A 9 -10.35 18.87 -12.94
C VAL A 9 -10.42 18.12 -11.61
N LYS A 10 -9.86 16.91 -11.57
CA LYS A 10 -9.77 16.12 -10.33
C LYS A 10 -8.89 16.87 -9.31
N GLY A 11 -9.36 16.93 -8.06
CA GLY A 11 -8.59 17.49 -6.94
C GLY A 11 -7.50 16.55 -6.42
N LEU A 12 -6.82 16.96 -5.36
CA LEU A 12 -5.84 16.12 -4.68
C LEU A 12 -6.52 14.87 -4.12
N GLU A 13 -5.94 13.71 -4.42
CA GLU A 13 -6.42 12.43 -3.92
C GLU A 13 -5.94 12.21 -2.47
N SER A 14 -6.84 11.74 -1.62
CA SER A 14 -6.51 11.26 -0.28
C SER A 14 -6.88 9.79 -0.23
N ALA A 15 -5.87 8.92 -0.23
CA ALA A 15 -6.04 7.48 -0.24
C ALA A 15 -5.28 6.87 0.96
N THR A 16 -5.84 5.79 1.49
CA THR A 16 -5.27 5.03 2.60
C THR A 16 -5.23 3.56 2.24
N LEU A 17 -4.15 2.87 2.62
CA LEU A 17 -3.98 1.44 2.45
C LEU A 17 -3.89 0.77 3.81
N THR A 18 -4.87 -0.08 4.14
CA THR A 18 -4.85 -0.86 5.38
C THR A 18 -4.38 -2.28 5.10
N VAL A 19 -3.33 -2.71 5.80
CA VAL A 19 -2.79 -4.07 5.69
C VAL A 19 -2.57 -4.65 7.07
N SER A 20 -3.01 -5.89 7.24
CA SER A 20 -2.76 -6.70 8.44
C SER A 20 -1.55 -7.60 8.19
N PHE A 21 -0.50 -7.41 8.98
CA PHE A 21 0.70 -8.24 8.93
C PHE A 21 0.82 -9.14 10.16
N LEU A 22 1.55 -10.24 10.00
CA LEU A 22 2.11 -10.97 11.13
C LEU A 22 3.36 -10.23 11.60
N ASN A 23 3.48 -10.01 12.91
CA ASN A 23 4.62 -9.34 13.54
C ASN A 23 5.80 -10.31 13.68
N ASP A 24 6.43 -10.61 12.55
CA ASP A 24 7.64 -11.41 12.51
C ASP A 24 8.87 -10.52 12.78
N GLN A 25 9.57 -10.84 13.87
CA GLN A 25 10.75 -10.13 14.39
C GLN A 25 12.07 -10.70 13.86
N ALA A 26 12.03 -11.74 13.01
CA ALA A 26 13.25 -12.25 12.40
C ALA A 26 13.90 -11.20 11.45
N ALA A 27 15.22 -11.34 11.25
CA ALA A 27 15.95 -10.45 10.34
C ALA A 27 15.42 -10.57 8.91
N ALA A 28 15.33 -9.44 8.20
CA ALA A 28 14.71 -9.34 6.88
C ALA A 28 13.23 -9.76 6.80
N SER A 29 12.56 -9.96 7.94
CA SER A 29 11.11 -10.15 8.01
C SER A 29 10.39 -8.80 8.13
N VAL A 30 9.07 -8.87 8.37
CA VAL A 30 8.17 -7.71 8.30
C VAL A 30 8.58 -6.58 9.25
N LEU A 31 8.92 -6.87 10.51
CA LEU A 31 9.23 -5.80 11.46
C LEU A 31 10.52 -5.06 11.12
N ASP A 32 11.57 -5.80 10.74
CA ASP A 32 12.89 -5.28 10.39
C ASP A 32 12.79 -4.36 9.15
N THR A 33 12.15 -4.87 8.09
CA THR A 33 11.97 -4.13 6.82
C THR A 33 11.10 -2.88 6.98
N LEU A 34 10.03 -2.93 7.77
CA LEU A 34 9.18 -1.77 8.03
C LEU A 34 9.88 -0.73 8.90
N SER A 35 10.70 -1.17 9.86
CA SER A 35 11.43 -0.28 10.76
C SER A 35 12.52 0.50 10.00
N ASP A 36 13.24 -0.15 9.07
CA ASP A 36 14.20 0.51 8.19
C ASP A 36 13.54 1.54 7.26
N ALA A 37 12.31 1.26 6.82
CA ALA A 37 11.54 2.15 5.96
C ALA A 37 10.81 3.28 6.72
N TYR A 38 10.87 3.30 8.06
CA TYR A 38 10.10 4.24 8.87
C TYR A 38 10.45 5.70 8.56
N GLY A 39 9.43 6.54 8.37
CA GLY A 39 9.57 7.95 8.00
C GLY A 39 9.92 8.17 6.52
N THR A 40 10.03 7.11 5.71
CA THR A 40 10.31 7.20 4.28
C THR A 40 9.07 6.88 3.44
N THR A 41 9.10 7.31 2.18
CA THR A 41 8.07 6.97 1.19
C THR A 41 8.54 5.76 0.38
N VAL A 42 7.73 4.70 0.35
CA VAL A 42 8.04 3.42 -0.29
C VAL A 42 7.02 3.13 -1.38
N ALA A 43 7.48 2.70 -2.56
CA ALA A 43 6.60 2.27 -3.64
C ALA A 43 5.97 0.90 -3.32
N TRP A 44 4.68 0.76 -3.57
CA TRP A 44 3.94 -0.48 -3.37
C TRP A 44 3.27 -0.96 -4.66
N LYS A 45 3.16 -2.28 -4.78
CA LYS A 45 2.46 -2.98 -5.85
C LYS A 45 1.69 -4.15 -5.25
N LEU A 46 0.40 -4.21 -5.49
CA LEU A 46 -0.49 -5.26 -4.99
C LEU A 46 -1.26 -5.88 -6.15
N LEU A 47 -1.29 -7.20 -6.17
CA LEU A 47 -2.02 -8.01 -7.14
C LEU A 47 -2.77 -9.09 -6.38
N GLN A 48 -4.03 -9.36 -6.75
CA GLN A 48 -4.87 -10.31 -6.02
C GLN A 48 -4.31 -11.73 -6.08
N ASP A 49 -3.84 -12.13 -7.26
CA ASP A 49 -3.15 -13.40 -7.45
C ASP A 49 -1.85 -13.19 -8.23
N LYS A 50 -0.71 -13.45 -7.58
CA LYS A 50 0.61 -13.32 -8.20
C LYS A 50 0.86 -14.40 -9.27
N ALA A 51 0.20 -15.54 -9.20
CA ALA A 51 0.42 -16.65 -10.12
C ALA A 51 -0.23 -16.40 -11.50
N THR A 52 -1.15 -15.45 -11.59
CA THR A 52 -1.83 -15.08 -12.83
C THR A 52 -1.35 -13.72 -13.34
N ALA A 53 -1.30 -13.57 -14.67
CA ALA A 53 -0.87 -12.32 -15.29
C ALA A 53 -1.82 -11.17 -14.96
N VAL A 54 -1.28 -9.95 -14.97
CA VAL A 54 -2.08 -8.73 -14.82
C VAL A 54 -3.10 -8.67 -15.95
N SER A 55 -4.37 -8.55 -15.57
CA SER A 55 -5.50 -8.61 -16.49
C SER A 55 -6.69 -7.82 -15.95
N ALA A 56 -7.74 -7.65 -16.76
CA ALA A 56 -8.97 -6.99 -16.32
C ALA A 56 -9.63 -7.64 -15.08
N THR A 57 -9.38 -8.94 -14.86
CA THR A 57 -9.87 -9.73 -13.71
C THR A 57 -8.85 -9.86 -12.58
N ASN A 58 -7.58 -9.52 -12.82
CA ASN A 58 -6.50 -9.54 -11.83
C ASN A 58 -5.70 -8.24 -11.96
N LYS A 59 -6.25 -7.16 -11.37
CA LYS A 59 -5.75 -5.80 -11.55
C LYS A 59 -4.54 -5.55 -10.66
N LEU A 60 -3.52 -4.88 -11.21
CA LEU A 60 -2.37 -4.42 -10.45
C LEU A 60 -2.66 -3.02 -9.88
N PHE A 61 -2.58 -2.90 -8.56
CA PHE A 61 -2.68 -1.63 -7.86
C PHE A 61 -1.28 -1.16 -7.46
N SER A 62 -0.96 0.10 -7.73
CA SER A 62 0.34 0.67 -7.39
C SER A 62 0.29 2.14 -6.97
N GLY A 63 1.25 2.52 -6.14
CA GLY A 63 1.45 3.90 -5.67
C GLY A 63 2.62 3.98 -4.71
N ASP A 64 2.72 5.10 -4.00
CA ASP A 64 3.74 5.36 -2.98
C ASP A 64 3.06 5.56 -1.62
N LEU A 65 3.56 4.87 -0.59
CA LEU A 65 3.03 4.92 0.76
C LEU A 65 4.06 5.52 1.73
N LEU A 66 3.59 6.28 2.72
CA LEU A 66 4.40 6.75 3.83
C LEU A 66 4.31 5.75 4.98
N VAL A 67 5.46 5.28 5.46
CA VAL A 67 5.56 4.42 6.65
C VAL A 67 5.65 5.30 7.89
N ASN A 68 4.55 5.49 8.62
CA ASN A 68 4.50 6.42 9.76
C ASN A 68 3.80 5.90 11.04
N ASN A 69 3.15 4.74 10.99
CA ASN A 69 2.31 4.24 12.08
C ASN A 69 2.59 2.77 12.42
N LEU A 70 3.85 2.45 12.74
CA LEU A 70 4.23 1.09 13.16
C LEU A 70 3.80 0.83 14.61
N THR A 71 3.24 -0.34 14.88
CA THR A 71 2.87 -0.83 16.21
C THR A 71 3.69 -2.08 16.57
N PRO A 72 5.03 -1.94 16.72
CA PRO A 72 5.97 -3.07 16.75
C PRO A 72 5.78 -4.03 17.94
N ILE A 73 5.12 -3.57 19.00
CA ILE A 73 4.77 -4.39 20.16
C ILE A 73 3.25 -4.54 20.18
N ASN A 74 2.77 -5.73 19.82
CA ASN A 74 1.36 -6.09 19.90
C ASN A 74 1.20 -7.59 20.15
N GLY A 75 0.32 -7.98 21.09
CA GLY A 75 0.05 -9.37 21.46
C GLY A 75 0.22 -9.66 22.96
N ALA A 76 -0.62 -10.56 23.49
CA ALA A 76 -0.50 -11.12 24.84
C ALA A 76 0.28 -12.45 24.81
N THR A 77 0.72 -12.94 25.97
CA THR A 77 1.40 -14.23 26.10
C THR A 77 0.52 -15.36 25.53
N GLY A 78 0.92 -15.93 24.38
CA GLY A 78 0.23 -17.05 23.74
C GLY A 78 -0.53 -16.71 22.45
N ASP A 79 -0.65 -15.42 22.07
CA ASP A 79 -1.30 -15.01 20.83
C ASP A 79 -0.32 -14.83 19.66
N MET A 80 -0.83 -15.06 18.45
CA MET A 80 -0.11 -14.72 17.22
C MET A 80 -0.04 -13.20 17.11
N ALA A 81 1.15 -12.64 17.22
CA ALA A 81 1.35 -11.20 17.13
C ALA A 81 1.01 -10.69 15.72
N THR A 82 0.00 -9.83 15.61
CA THR A 82 -0.41 -9.18 14.37
C THR A 82 -0.23 -7.66 14.46
N MET A 83 0.03 -7.00 13.34
CA MET A 83 0.06 -5.54 13.22
C MET A 83 -0.90 -5.10 12.12
N ASP A 84 -1.93 -4.34 12.50
CA ASP A 84 -2.82 -3.67 11.56
C ASP A 84 -2.30 -2.25 11.32
N ILE A 85 -1.76 -2.00 10.11
CA ILE A 85 -1.18 -0.72 9.75
C ILE A 85 -2.04 -0.06 8.67
N THR A 86 -2.39 1.20 8.89
CA THR A 86 -3.01 2.05 7.86
C THR A 86 -1.98 3.04 7.35
N PHE A 87 -1.48 2.80 6.14
CA PHE A 87 -0.54 3.67 5.47
C PHE A 87 -1.26 4.82 4.78
N THR A 88 -0.66 6.01 4.82
CA THR A 88 -1.09 7.16 4.02
C THR A 88 -0.44 7.06 2.65
N VAL A 89 -1.24 7.07 1.59
CA VAL A 89 -0.73 7.05 0.21
C VAL A 89 -0.35 8.47 -0.18
N ASN A 90 0.92 8.68 -0.50
CA ASN A 90 1.48 9.99 -0.86
C ASN A 90 1.46 10.24 -2.38
N SER A 91 0.91 9.31 -3.17
CA SER A 91 0.74 9.42 -4.62
C SER A 91 -0.70 9.16 -5.05
N ALA A 92 -1.00 9.39 -6.33
CA ALA A 92 -2.21 8.86 -6.94
C ALA A 92 -2.15 7.32 -6.97
N VAL A 93 -3.26 6.66 -6.64
CA VAL A 93 -3.36 5.20 -6.83
C VAL A 93 -3.59 4.91 -8.31
N THR A 94 -2.76 4.04 -8.87
CA THR A 94 -2.84 3.61 -10.26
C THR A 94 -3.35 2.18 -10.34
N VAL A 95 -4.20 1.91 -11.32
CA VAL A 95 -4.77 0.60 -11.58
C VAL A 95 -4.42 0.20 -13.00
N ALA A 96 -3.79 -0.96 -13.18
CA ALA A 96 -3.41 -1.49 -14.48
C ALA A 96 -4.10 -2.83 -14.77
N ASP A 97 -4.61 -2.94 -16.01
CA ASP A 97 -5.26 -4.14 -16.57
C ASP A 97 -4.31 -4.97 -17.45
N SER A 98 -3.04 -4.56 -17.55
CA SER A 98 -1.97 -5.28 -18.25
C SER A 98 -0.61 -4.84 -17.71
N GLY A 99 0.43 -5.66 -17.89
CA GLY A 99 1.80 -5.35 -17.48
C GLY A 99 2.46 -6.45 -16.66
N THR A 100 3.59 -6.12 -16.05
CA THR A 100 4.36 -7.01 -15.17
C THR A 100 4.35 -6.50 -13.74
N PHE A 101 4.28 -7.43 -12.79
CA PHE A 101 4.45 -7.14 -11.36
C PHE A 101 5.86 -6.60 -11.10
#